data_AF-A0A1J3F998-F1
#
_entry.id   AF-A0A1J3F998-F1
#
_cell.length_a   1.000
_cell.length_b   1.000
_cell.length_c   1.000
_cell.angle_alpha   90.00
_cell.angle_beta   90.00
_cell.angle_gamma   90.00
#
_symmetry.space_group_name_H-M   'P 1'
#
loop_
_entity.id
_entity.type
_entity.pdbx_description
1 polymer ?
#
loop_
_entity_poly.entity_id
_entity_poly.type
_entity_poly.pdbx_seq_one_letter_code
_entity_poly.pdbx_strand_id
1 'polypeptide(L)'
;MKDIIIGVVALAVVLLFFLYQKPRTKRYKLPPGPTALPVIGNLHQLPKHNPQRFFYEWGKKYGPILSYKIGSRTMVIISSAELAKELLKTQDVNFADRPPHRGHEVISYGRRNLGMGHYTPYYREIR
;
A
#
# COMPACT_ATOMS: atom_id res chain seq x y z
N MET A 1 -42.80 4.34 -1.71
CA MET A 1 -42.15 5.05 -2.85
C MET A 1 -41.21 6.16 -2.40
N LYS A 2 -41.61 7.07 -1.51
CA LYS A 2 -40.75 8.16 -1.01
C LYS A 2 -39.43 7.64 -0.39
N ASP A 3 -39.48 6.58 0.41
CA ASP A 3 -38.29 6.02 1.06
C ASP A 3 -37.30 5.40 0.07
N ILE A 4 -37.82 4.78 -1.00
CA ILE A 4 -37.00 4.23 -2.08
C ILE A 4 -36.29 5.37 -2.83
N ILE A 5 -37.00 6.46 -3.12
CA ILE A 5 -36.42 7.63 -3.79
C ILE A 5 -35.33 8.26 -2.91
N ILE A 6 -35.56 8.42 -1.60
CA ILE A 6 -34.57 8.96 -0.67
C ILE A 6 -33.32 8.07 -0.64
N GLY A 7 -33.49 6.74 -0.58
CA GLY A 7 -32.39 5.79 -0.61
C GLY A 7 -31.54 5.87 -1.88
N VAL A 8 -32.18 5.98 -3.05
CA VAL A 8 -31.50 6.11 -4.35
C VAL A 8 -30.74 7.43 -4.45
N VAL A 9 -31.34 8.55 -4.02
CA VAL A 9 -30.69 9.86 -4.03
C VAL A 9 -29.50 9.87 -3.07
N ALA A 10 -29.63 9.31 -1.87
CA ALA A 10 -28.53 9.21 -0.92
C ALA A 10 -27.36 8.39 -1.49
N LEU A 11 -27.64 7.25 -2.12
CA LEU A 11 -26.62 6.42 -2.76
C LEU A 11 -25.93 7.17 -3.91
N ALA A 12 -26.69 7.89 -4.74
CA ALA A 12 -26.14 8.69 -5.84
C ALA A 12 -25.22 9.81 -5.33
N VAL A 13 -25.61 10.51 -4.26
CA VAL A 13 -24.78 11.55 -3.62
C VAL A 13 -23.49 10.96 -3.07
N VAL A 14 -23.55 9.81 -2.40
CA VAL A 14 -22.37 9.11 -1.87
C VAL A 14 -21.43 8.69 -3.01
N LEU A 15 -21.97 8.12 -4.09
CA LEU A 15 -21.18 7.74 -5.26
C LEU A 15 -20.53 8.97 -5.92
N LEU A 16 -21.29 10.04 -6.13
CA LEU A 16 -20.78 11.29 -6.69
C LEU A 16 -19.68 11.87 -5.79
N PHE A 17 -19.89 11.91 -4.47
CA PHE A 17 -18.88 12.38 -3.53
C PHE A 17 -17.56 11.61 -3.69
N PHE A 18 -17.60 10.28 -3.77
CA PHE A 18 -16.41 9.46 -3.98
C PHE A 18 -15.79 9.61 -5.38
N LEU A 19 -16.60 9.83 -6.41
CA LEU A 19 -16.12 10.13 -7.77
C LEU A 19 -15.43 11.50 -7.85
N TYR A 20 -15.92 12.49 -7.10
CA TYR A 20 -15.36 13.84 -7.04
C TYR A 20 -14.17 13.98 -6.09
N GLN A 21 -13.86 12.96 -5.27
CA GLN A 21 -12.60 12.94 -4.52
C GLN A 21 -11.43 12.83 -5.48
N LYS A 22 -10.86 13.98 -5.85
CA LYS A 22 -9.58 14.02 -6.57
C LYS A 22 -8.52 13.37 -5.69
N PRO A 23 -7.86 12.30 -6.15
CA PRO A 23 -6.77 11.74 -5.38
C PRO A 23 -5.68 12.82 -5.27
N ARG A 24 -5.29 13.14 -4.03
CA ARG A 24 -4.07 13.93 -3.76
C ARG A 24 -2.86 13.09 -4.15
N THR A 25 -2.60 12.94 -5.44
CA THR A 25 -1.37 12.31 -5.91
C THR A 25 -0.24 13.33 -5.79
N LYS A 26 0.83 12.96 -5.10
CA LYS A 26 2.08 13.71 -5.17
C LYS A 26 2.54 13.77 -6.63
N ARG A 27 3.23 14.85 -7.01
CA ARG A 27 3.76 15.19 -8.35
C ARG A 27 4.70 14.15 -9.00
N TYR A 28 4.97 13.02 -8.35
CA TYR A 28 5.90 12.00 -8.84
C TYR A 28 5.18 10.97 -9.67
N LYS A 29 5.75 10.63 -10.83
CA LYS A 29 5.29 9.50 -11.64
C LYS A 29 5.51 8.22 -10.84
N LEU A 30 4.43 7.55 -10.49
CA LEU A 30 4.49 6.24 -9.83
C LEU A 30 4.94 5.18 -10.84
N PRO A 31 5.57 4.09 -10.37
CA PRO A 31 5.77 2.90 -11.19
C PRO A 31 4.45 2.40 -11.80
N PRO A 32 4.48 1.69 -12.94
CA PRO A 32 3.29 1.14 -13.59
C PRO A 32 2.55 0.15 -12.67
N GLY A 33 1.32 -0.20 -13.00
CA GLY A 33 0.58 -1.20 -12.23
C GLY A 33 -0.91 -1.28 -12.56
N PRO A 34 -1.65 -2.16 -11.88
CA PRO A 34 -3.07 -2.35 -12.12
C PRO A 34 -3.89 -1.12 -11.72
N THR A 35 -4.90 -0.80 -12.53
CA THR A 35 -5.81 0.30 -12.25
C THR A 35 -6.56 0.08 -10.93
N ALA A 36 -6.48 1.06 -10.05
CA ALA A 36 -7.10 1.04 -8.73
C ALA A 36 -8.54 1.60 -8.78
N LEU A 37 -9.47 0.99 -8.05
CA LEU A 37 -10.82 1.55 -7.87
C LEU A 37 -10.82 2.68 -6.83
N PRO A 38 -11.78 3.62 -6.89
CA PRO A 38 -11.98 4.60 -5.83
C PRO A 38 -12.18 3.91 -4.48
N VAL A 39 -11.72 4.56 -3.41
CA VAL A 39 -11.83 4.12 -2.00
C VAL A 39 -11.07 2.84 -1.64
N ILE A 40 -11.35 1.71 -2.30
CA ILE A 40 -10.79 0.38 -1.94
C ILE A 40 -9.44 0.08 -2.59
N GLY A 41 -9.09 0.80 -3.66
CA GLY A 41 -7.88 0.53 -4.44
C GLY A 41 -7.95 -0.80 -5.20
N ASN A 42 -6.90 -1.61 -5.09
CA ASN A 42 -6.74 -2.90 -5.74
C ASN A 42 -7.11 -4.09 -4.82
N LEU A 43 -7.73 -3.85 -3.66
CA LEU A 43 -8.16 -4.91 -2.73
C LEU A 43 -8.96 -6.03 -3.42
N HIS A 44 -9.85 -5.65 -4.35
CA HIS A 44 -10.68 -6.56 -5.15
C HIS A 44 -9.89 -7.48 -6.10
N GLN A 45 -8.63 -7.16 -6.39
CA GLN A 45 -7.76 -7.96 -7.26
C GLN A 45 -6.81 -8.86 -6.45
N LEU A 46 -6.66 -8.63 -5.15
CA LEU A 46 -5.69 -9.35 -4.34
C LEU A 46 -6.14 -10.80 -4.09
N PRO A 47 -5.19 -11.76 -4.06
CA PRO A 47 -5.51 -13.15 -3.83
C PRO A 47 -5.82 -13.38 -2.35
N LYS A 48 -6.69 -14.34 -2.07
CA LYS A 48 -6.90 -14.82 -0.69
C LYS A 48 -5.75 -15.69 -0.18
N HIS A 49 -5.04 -16.36 -1.08
CA HIS A 49 -3.97 -17.31 -0.77
C HIS A 49 -2.77 -17.11 -1.69
N ASN A 50 -1.58 -17.49 -1.24
CA ASN A 50 -0.33 -17.44 -2.02
C ASN A 50 0.01 -16.06 -2.63
N PRO A 51 0.08 -14.98 -1.83
CA PRO A 51 0.39 -13.64 -2.33
C PRO A 51 1.73 -13.57 -3.07
N GLN A 52 2.70 -14.40 -2.71
CA GLN A 52 4.03 -14.44 -3.35
C GLN A 52 3.92 -14.81 -4.84
N ARG A 53 3.16 -15.87 -5.16
CA ARG A 53 2.97 -16.32 -6.55
C ARG A 53 2.19 -15.28 -7.36
N PHE A 54 1.15 -14.70 -6.76
CA PHE A 54 0.37 -13.66 -7.41
C PHE A 54 1.21 -12.41 -7.74
N PHE A 55 2.04 -11.95 -6.80
CA PHE A 55 2.91 -10.80 -7.04
C PHE A 55 4.04 -11.09 -8.01
N TYR A 56 4.52 -12.34 -8.08
CA TYR A 56 5.44 -12.77 -9.12
C TYR A 56 4.82 -12.66 -10.53
N GLU A 57 3.58 -13.11 -10.71
CA GLU A 57 2.87 -12.96 -11.99
C GLU A 57 2.57 -11.49 -12.33
N TRP A 58 2.27 -10.66 -11.34
CA TRP A 58 2.20 -9.20 -11.53
C TRP A 58 3.54 -8.60 -11.93
N GLY A 59 4.64 -9.06 -11.35
CA GLY A 59 6.00 -8.67 -11.76
C GLY A 59 6.29 -8.99 -13.22
N LYS A 60 5.87 -10.17 -13.69
CA LYS A 60 5.97 -10.52 -15.13
C LYS A 60 5.13 -9.60 -16.01
N LYS A 61 3.92 -9.23 -15.56
CA LYS A 61 2.96 -8.44 -16.35
C LYS A 61 3.30 -6.94 -16.41
N TYR A 62 3.66 -6.34 -15.28
CA TYR A 62 3.84 -4.89 -15.14
C TYR A 62 5.31 -4.47 -15.06
N GLY A 63 6.23 -5.42 -14.92
CA GLY A 63 7.67 -5.17 -14.87
C GLY A 63 8.27 -5.34 -13.47
N PRO A 64 9.60 -5.11 -13.35
CA PRO A 64 10.38 -5.40 -12.15
C PRO A 64 10.08 -4.46 -10.97
N ILE A 65 9.44 -3.31 -11.24
CA ILE A 65 8.93 -2.38 -10.24
C ILE A 65 7.52 -1.97 -10.63
N LEU A 66 6.56 -2.17 -9.73
CA LEU A 66 5.17 -1.83 -9.96
C LEU A 66 4.52 -1.25 -8.71
N SER A 67 3.45 -0.48 -8.88
CA SER A 67 2.68 0.09 -7.78
C SER A 67 1.21 -0.33 -7.80
N TYR A 68 0.62 -0.43 -6.62
CA TYR A 68 -0.80 -0.72 -6.43
C TYR A 68 -1.31 -0.04 -5.16
N LYS A 69 -2.63 -0.05 -4.92
CA LYS A 69 -3.25 0.58 -3.76
C LYS A 69 -4.02 -0.43 -2.90
N ILE A 70 -3.88 -0.28 -1.59
CA ILE A 70 -4.76 -0.92 -0.60
C ILE A 70 -5.49 0.20 0.12
N GLY A 71 -6.77 0.37 -0.18
CA GLY A 71 -7.52 1.55 0.26
C GLY A 71 -6.86 2.84 -0.24
N SER A 72 -6.50 3.73 0.70
CA SER A 72 -5.78 4.98 0.44
C SER A 72 -4.25 4.85 0.40
N ARG A 73 -3.68 3.68 0.72
CA ARG A 73 -2.22 3.48 0.80
C ARG A 73 -1.66 2.97 -0.51
N THR A 74 -0.63 3.65 -1.03
CA THR A 74 0.14 3.19 -2.20
C THR A 74 1.25 2.25 -1.76
N MET A 75 1.30 1.08 -2.36
CA MET A 75 2.30 0.04 -2.18
C MET A 75 3.13 -0.11 -3.45
N VAL A 76 4.39 -0.49 -3.30
CA VAL A 76 5.32 -0.76 -4.40
C VAL A 76 5.86 -2.18 -4.23
N ILE A 77 5.88 -2.93 -5.33
CA ILE A 77 6.47 -4.28 -5.38
C ILE A 77 7.76 -4.21 -6.16
N ILE A 78 8.78 -4.86 -5.62
CA ILE A 78 10.11 -5.01 -6.23
C ILE A 78 10.30 -6.49 -6.55
N SER A 79 10.46 -6.78 -7.84
CA SER A 79 10.55 -8.15 -8.37
C SER A 79 11.86 -8.42 -9.11
N SER A 80 12.89 -7.58 -8.90
CA SER A 80 14.24 -7.74 -9.44
C SER A 80 15.27 -7.80 -8.33
N ALA A 81 16.25 -8.70 -8.48
CA ALA A 81 17.37 -8.82 -7.54
C ALA A 81 18.26 -7.56 -7.54
N GLU A 82 18.43 -6.91 -8.69
CA GLU A 82 19.21 -5.67 -8.82
C GLU A 82 18.56 -4.54 -8.03
N LEU A 83 17.27 -4.32 -8.23
CA LEU A 83 16.50 -3.31 -7.49
C LEU A 83 16.44 -3.65 -6.00
N ALA A 84 16.22 -4.91 -5.64
CA ALA A 84 16.23 -5.33 -4.24
C ALA A 84 17.57 -5.03 -3.56
N LYS A 85 18.70 -5.27 -4.25
CA LYS A 85 20.03 -4.91 -3.75
C LYS A 85 20.18 -3.39 -3.61
N GLU A 86 19.71 -2.62 -4.58
CA GLU A 86 19.76 -1.15 -4.51
C GLU A 86 19.00 -0.64 -3.28
N LEU A 87 17.76 -1.10 -3.08
CA LEU A 87 16.90 -0.68 -1.97
C LEU A 87 17.39 -1.17 -0.60
N LEU A 88 17.81 -2.43 -0.49
CA LEU A 88 18.11 -3.07 0.80
C LEU A 88 19.58 -2.99 1.20
N LYS A 89 20.47 -2.56 0.31
CA LYS A 89 21.91 -2.42 0.59
C LYS A 89 22.44 -1.03 0.28
N THR A 90 22.17 -0.51 -0.91
CA THR A 90 22.74 0.79 -1.33
C THR A 90 21.98 1.96 -0.69
N GLN A 91 20.67 1.85 -0.56
CA GLN A 91 19.78 2.85 0.02
C GLN A 91 19.11 2.35 1.31
N ASP A 92 19.74 1.40 2.00
CA ASP A 92 19.17 0.68 3.14
C ASP A 92 18.63 1.63 4.23
N VAL A 93 19.35 2.69 4.58
CA VAL A 93 18.93 3.71 5.57
C VAL A 93 17.62 4.39 5.15
N ASN A 94 17.43 4.68 3.87
CA ASN A 94 16.21 5.34 3.35
C ASN A 94 14.98 4.42 3.40
N PHE A 95 15.20 3.10 3.35
CA PHE A 95 14.14 2.09 3.33
C PHE A 95 14.12 1.21 4.60
N ALA A 96 14.87 1.60 5.63
CA ALA A 96 15.02 0.80 6.85
C ALA A 96 13.77 0.83 7.74
N ASP A 97 12.92 1.87 7.63
CA ASP A 97 11.77 2.05 8.51
C ASP A 97 10.62 1.07 8.19
N ARG A 98 9.71 0.89 9.15
CA ARG A 98 8.53 0.01 9.01
C ARG A 98 7.25 0.82 8.81
N PRO A 99 6.31 0.38 7.94
CA PRO A 99 5.04 1.05 7.78
C PRO A 99 4.25 1.12 9.11
N PRO A 100 3.59 2.26 9.42
CA PRO A 100 2.75 2.36 10.61
C PRO A 100 1.51 1.48 10.48
N HIS A 101 1.37 0.56 11.44
CA HIS A 101 0.28 -0.40 11.52
C HIS A 101 -0.11 -0.60 12.98
N ARG A 102 -1.39 -0.38 13.31
CA ARG A 102 -1.89 -0.41 14.70
C ARG A 102 -1.74 -1.79 15.35
N GLY A 103 -1.93 -2.85 14.58
CA GLY A 103 -1.68 -4.21 15.07
C GLY A 103 -0.21 -4.45 15.41
N HIS A 104 0.72 -3.82 14.68
CA HIS A 104 2.14 -3.93 14.99
C HIS A 104 2.45 -3.21 16.29
N GLU A 105 1.89 -2.04 16.52
CA GLU A 105 2.08 -1.28 17.75
C GLU A 105 1.74 -2.09 19.00
N VAL A 106 0.61 -2.79 18.98
CA VAL A 106 0.16 -3.64 20.11
C VAL A 106 1.14 -4.80 20.35
N ILE A 107 1.47 -5.58 19.32
CA ILE A 107 2.30 -6.78 19.48
C ILE A 107 3.80 -6.47 19.71
N SER A 108 4.23 -5.24 19.44
CA SER A 108 5.63 -4.81 19.54
C SER A 108 5.89 -3.79 20.65
N TYR A 109 4.98 -3.70 21.61
CA TYR A 109 5.09 -2.80 22.77
C TYR A 109 5.34 -1.35 22.36
N GLY A 110 4.50 -0.83 21.47
CA GLY A 110 4.64 0.52 20.92
C GLY A 110 5.76 0.64 19.89
N ARG A 111 6.04 -0.43 19.12
CA ARG A 111 7.06 -0.44 18.05
C ARG A 111 8.49 -0.26 18.58
N ARG A 112 8.80 -0.97 19.66
CA ARG A 112 10.13 -0.95 20.31
C ARG A 112 10.92 -2.25 20.12
N ASN A 113 10.36 -3.24 19.42
CA ASN A 113 11.07 -4.48 19.10
C ASN A 113 11.95 -4.35 17.84
N LEU A 114 12.83 -5.34 17.62
CA LEU A 114 13.77 -5.35 16.49
C LEU A 114 13.11 -5.57 15.11
N GLY A 115 11.95 -6.23 15.06
CA GLY A 115 11.28 -6.61 13.81
C GLY A 115 10.37 -5.52 13.20
N MET A 116 9.55 -4.89 14.04
CA MET A 116 8.49 -3.93 13.65
C MET A 116 8.75 -2.50 14.15
N GLY A 117 9.87 -2.30 14.85
CA GLY A 117 10.29 -1.01 15.38
C GLY A 117 10.64 0.02 14.31
N HIS A 118 10.69 1.28 14.73
CA HIS A 118 11.12 2.38 13.88
C HIS A 118 12.64 2.44 13.77
N TYR A 119 13.14 2.77 12.58
CA TYR A 119 14.56 3.04 12.41
C TYR A 119 14.95 4.37 13.08
N THR A 120 15.51 4.27 14.29
CA THR A 120 15.84 5.39 15.19
C THR A 120 17.24 5.21 15.77
N PRO A 121 17.85 6.23 16.41
CA PRO A 121 19.10 6.05 17.15
C PRO A 121 19.03 4.89 18.17
N TYR A 122 17.94 4.81 18.94
CA TYR A 122 17.70 3.71 19.87
C TYR A 122 17.69 2.34 19.17
N TYR A 123 17.03 2.22 18.01
CA TYR A 123 17.03 0.98 17.22
C TYR A 123 18.44 0.53 16.82
N ARG A 124 19.32 1.48 16.47
CA ARG A 124 20.71 1.19 16.09
C ARG A 124 21.57 0.77 17.28
N GLU A 125 21.21 1.19 18.48
CA GLU A 125 21.92 0.83 19.71
C GLU A 125 21.60 -0.62 20.14
N ILE A 126 20.34 -1.04 19.97
CA ILE A 126 19.88 -2.38 20.39
C ILE A 126 20.12 -3.49 19.35
N ARG A 127 20.63 -3.15 18.16
CA ARG A 127 20.83 -4.08 17.03
C ARG A 127 22.31 -4.32 16.79
#